data_AF-A0A3M1TP57-F1
#
_entry.id   AF-A0A3M1TP57-F1
#
_cell.length_a   1.000
_cell.length_b   1.000
_cell.length_c   1.000
_cell.angle_alpha   90.00
_cell.angle_beta   90.00
_cell.angle_gamma   90.00
#
_symmetry.space_group_name_H-M   'P 1'
#
loop_
_entity.id
_entity.type
_entity.pdbx_description
1 polymer ?
#
loop_
_entity_poly.entity_id
_entity_poly.type
_entity_poly.pdbx_seq_one_letter_code
_entity_poly.pdbx_strand_id
1 'polypeptide(L)'
;MRAALSYERPRPRRSAGMSDEDEPVTQIDFDLEKKGPDTRPDIPLAPAGDRRRGDRRGTGIPVVRFTNERRGAPRGDRRQRVRRAFERFPLRLPVTIRHGGESATFDSLDFSVLGCRLGGTPALPVGSLLRVSFSLPDDLAEFPIVTWAQVVSWKTEVETGGQLGLKFVGLRACDARRMGRFLVRQAKAKGKSRGPGAPYPF
;
A
#
# COMPACT_ATOMS: atom_id res chain seq x y z
N MET A 1 -34.32 -5.52 58.43
CA MET A 1 -34.87 -5.62 57.06
C MET A 1 -33.90 -4.97 56.09
N ARG A 2 -33.13 -5.76 55.32
CA ARG A 2 -32.26 -5.28 54.23
C ARG A 2 -32.56 -6.13 53.00
N ALA A 3 -32.92 -5.46 51.91
CA ALA A 3 -33.38 -6.06 50.66
C ALA A 3 -32.22 -6.73 49.91
N ALA A 4 -32.45 -7.96 49.46
CA ALA A 4 -31.58 -8.68 48.54
C ALA A 4 -31.75 -8.11 47.13
N LEU A 5 -30.66 -7.63 46.52
CA LEU A 5 -30.61 -7.26 45.11
C LEU A 5 -30.28 -8.52 44.29
N SER A 6 -31.29 -9.06 43.62
CA SER A 6 -31.19 -10.19 42.71
C SER A 6 -30.45 -9.76 41.43
N TYR A 7 -29.30 -10.40 41.15
CA TYR A 7 -28.55 -10.22 39.91
C TYR A 7 -29.11 -11.18 38.87
N GLU A 8 -29.94 -10.69 37.94
CA GLU A 8 -30.38 -11.49 36.79
C GLU A 8 -29.24 -11.60 35.77
N ARG A 9 -28.84 -12.84 35.44
CA ARG A 9 -27.86 -13.11 34.38
C ARG A 9 -28.48 -12.83 33.00
N PRO A 10 -27.75 -12.19 32.07
CA PRO A 10 -28.19 -12.08 30.69
C PRO A 10 -28.22 -13.46 30.02
N ARG A 11 -29.38 -13.83 29.45
CA ARG A 11 -29.54 -15.06 28.66
C ARG A 11 -28.85 -14.92 27.29
N PRO A 12 -28.19 -15.97 26.78
CA PRO A 12 -27.62 -15.96 25.43
C PRO A 12 -28.73 -15.88 24.37
N ARG A 13 -28.56 -14.98 23.39
CA ARG A 13 -29.40 -14.94 22.18
C ARG A 13 -29.10 -16.19 21.35
N ARG A 14 -30.06 -17.13 21.31
CA ARG A 14 -30.19 -18.12 20.24
C ARG A 14 -30.66 -17.39 18.99
N SER A 15 -29.80 -17.25 17.98
CA SER A 15 -30.22 -17.24 16.58
C SER A 15 -30.02 -18.68 16.10
N ALA A 16 -31.06 -19.50 16.06
CA ALA A 16 -32.05 -19.60 14.98
C ALA A 16 -31.34 -19.86 13.64
N GLY A 17 -31.44 -21.12 13.20
CA GLY A 17 -30.79 -21.63 12.01
C GLY A 17 -31.39 -21.03 10.74
N MET A 18 -30.54 -20.96 9.72
CA MET A 18 -30.95 -20.84 8.33
C MET A 18 -30.38 -22.04 7.60
N SER A 19 -31.32 -22.72 6.96
CA SER A 19 -31.26 -23.94 6.20
C SER A 19 -30.31 -23.86 5.02
N ASP A 20 -29.70 -25.01 4.74
CA ASP A 20 -29.27 -25.44 3.41
C ASP A 20 -30.41 -25.22 2.42
N GLU A 21 -30.23 -24.29 1.48
CA GLU A 21 -30.97 -24.25 0.22
C GLU A 21 -29.95 -23.94 -0.87
N ASP A 22 -29.89 -24.86 -1.82
CA ASP A 22 -29.17 -24.80 -3.09
C ASP A 22 -29.36 -23.46 -3.81
N GLU A 23 -28.27 -22.74 -4.10
CA GLU A 23 -28.27 -21.78 -5.20
C GLU A 23 -27.64 -22.42 -6.45
N PRO A 24 -28.34 -22.40 -7.60
CA PRO A 24 -27.83 -22.99 -8.82
C PRO A 24 -26.63 -22.20 -9.36
N VAL A 25 -25.61 -22.96 -9.76
CA VAL A 25 -24.48 -22.49 -10.56
C VAL A 25 -25.01 -21.76 -11.79
N THR A 26 -24.88 -20.44 -11.82
CA THR A 26 -25.14 -19.66 -13.03
C THR A 26 -23.99 -19.91 -14.00
N GLN A 27 -24.27 -20.76 -14.98
CA GLN A 27 -23.44 -20.99 -16.14
C GLN A 27 -23.49 -19.71 -16.99
N ILE A 28 -22.44 -18.89 -16.91
CA ILE A 28 -22.30 -17.68 -17.73
C ILE A 28 -21.68 -18.11 -19.05
N ASP A 29 -22.53 -18.34 -20.06
CA ASP A 29 -22.12 -18.44 -21.45
C ASP A 29 -21.63 -17.05 -21.91
N PHE A 30 -20.31 -16.94 -22.13
CA PHE A 30 -19.72 -15.77 -22.75
C PHE A 30 -19.90 -15.85 -24.26
N ASP A 31 -20.99 -15.24 -24.73
CA ASP A 31 -21.22 -14.97 -26.14
C ASP A 31 -20.21 -13.90 -26.61
N LEU A 32 -19.20 -14.37 -27.34
CA LEU A 32 -18.12 -13.57 -27.90
C LEU A 32 -18.58 -12.94 -29.23
N GLU A 33 -19.55 -12.02 -29.16
CA GLU A 33 -20.00 -11.27 -30.34
C GLU A 33 -19.05 -10.10 -30.67
N LYS A 34 -18.22 -10.37 -31.70
CA LYS A 34 -17.80 -9.50 -32.81
C LYS A 34 -17.77 -7.97 -32.61
N LYS A 35 -16.54 -7.45 -32.68
CA LYS A 35 -16.07 -6.35 -33.57
C LYS A 35 -17.09 -5.23 -33.88
N GLY A 36 -17.02 -4.15 -33.10
CA GLY A 36 -17.40 -2.81 -33.56
C GLY A 36 -16.20 -2.07 -34.21
N PRO A 37 -16.41 -1.24 -35.25
CA PRO A 37 -15.32 -0.57 -35.96
C PRO A 37 -14.72 0.61 -35.19
N ASP A 38 -13.38 0.69 -35.28
CA ASP A 38 -12.52 1.79 -34.88
C ASP A 38 -13.08 3.16 -35.33
N THR A 39 -13.66 3.90 -34.40
CA THR A 39 -13.99 5.32 -34.62
C THR A 39 -12.94 6.16 -33.93
N ARG A 40 -11.88 6.50 -34.66
CA ARG A 40 -10.87 7.46 -34.21
C ARG A 40 -11.50 8.86 -34.22
N PRO A 41 -11.49 9.61 -33.10
CA PRO A 41 -11.85 11.02 -33.16
C PRO A 41 -10.75 11.80 -33.90
N ASP A 42 -11.16 12.56 -34.92
CA ASP A 42 -10.33 13.55 -35.60
C ASP A 42 -9.81 14.57 -34.57
N ILE A 43 -8.50 14.55 -34.32
CA ILE A 43 -7.83 15.56 -33.51
C ILE A 43 -7.50 16.73 -34.44
N PRO A 44 -8.02 17.95 -34.19
CA PRO A 44 -7.65 19.12 -34.97
C PRO A 44 -6.17 19.46 -34.75
N LEU A 45 -5.40 19.51 -35.85
CA LEU A 45 -4.04 20.03 -35.85
C LEU A 45 -4.05 21.49 -35.38
N ALA A 46 -3.35 21.77 -34.29
CA ALA A 46 -3.07 23.14 -33.88
C ALA A 46 -2.18 23.84 -34.92
N PRO A 47 -2.43 25.12 -35.23
CA PRO A 47 -1.64 25.86 -36.20
C PRO A 47 -0.21 26.11 -35.71
N ALA A 48 0.75 25.94 -36.61
CA ALA A 48 2.15 26.26 -36.43
C ALA A 48 2.32 27.78 -36.18
N GLY A 49 2.54 28.14 -34.92
CA GLY A 49 2.89 29.49 -34.49
C GLY A 49 4.38 29.77 -34.72
N ASP A 50 4.64 30.55 -35.76
CA ASP A 50 5.94 31.02 -36.21
C ASP A 50 6.55 32.11 -35.28
N ARG A 51 7.87 32.03 -35.11
CA ARG A 51 8.85 33.10 -34.79
C ARG A 51 8.52 34.12 -33.69
N ARG A 52 9.47 34.20 -32.73
CA ARG A 52 10.23 35.45 -32.51
C ARG A 52 11.62 35.18 -31.92
N ARG A 53 12.62 35.46 -32.76
CA ARG A 53 14.02 35.72 -32.39
C ARG A 53 14.06 36.81 -31.33
N GLY A 54 14.67 36.49 -30.19
CA GLY A 54 15.05 37.43 -29.15
C GLY A 54 16.51 37.20 -28.79
N ASP A 55 17.38 37.85 -29.54
CA ASP A 55 18.79 38.05 -29.28
C ASP A 55 18.99 38.70 -27.89
N ARG A 56 19.85 38.13 -27.04
CA ARG A 56 20.63 38.88 -26.03
C ARG A 56 21.63 37.99 -25.27
N ARG A 57 22.89 38.12 -25.70
CA ARG A 57 24.07 38.42 -24.85
C ARG A 57 24.35 37.43 -23.71
N GLY A 58 25.24 36.49 -24.02
CA GLY A 58 26.54 36.36 -23.34
C GLY A 58 26.56 36.46 -21.82
N THR A 59 26.33 35.33 -21.16
CA THR A 59 26.99 35.02 -19.89
C THR A 59 27.83 33.78 -20.14
N GLY A 60 29.14 33.98 -20.22
CA GLY A 60 30.12 32.88 -20.32
C GLY A 60 29.94 31.94 -19.14
N ILE A 61 29.47 30.73 -19.42
CA ILE A 61 29.49 29.65 -18.44
C ILE A 61 30.95 29.18 -18.37
N PRO A 62 31.64 29.30 -17.23
CA PRO A 62 32.99 28.77 -17.11
C PRO A 62 32.94 27.26 -17.32
N VAL A 63 33.62 26.78 -18.36
CA VAL A 63 33.86 25.36 -18.58
C VAL A 63 34.85 24.91 -17.49
N VAL A 64 34.32 24.46 -16.36
CA VAL A 64 35.11 23.80 -15.32
C VAL A 64 35.54 22.45 -15.90
N ARG A 65 36.78 22.39 -16.42
CA ARG A 65 37.45 21.13 -16.75
C ARG A 65 37.68 20.37 -15.45
N PHE A 66 36.84 19.38 -15.17
CA PHE A 66 37.13 18.35 -14.18
C PHE A 66 38.19 17.41 -14.74
N THR A 67 39.47 17.73 -14.53
CA THR A 67 40.55 16.76 -14.68
C THR A 67 40.43 15.74 -13.55
N ASN A 68 39.85 14.59 -13.86
CA ASN A 68 39.60 13.48 -12.92
C ASN A 68 40.87 12.64 -12.70
N GLU A 69 41.98 13.31 -12.41
CA GLU A 69 43.26 12.68 -12.13
C GLU A 69 43.76 13.21 -10.78
N ARG A 70 43.37 12.52 -9.70
CA ARG A 70 44.30 12.04 -8.68
C ARG A 70 43.58 11.39 -7.48
N ARG A 71 44.16 10.23 -7.15
CA ARG A 71 44.34 9.63 -5.82
C ARG A 71 43.20 8.76 -5.31
N GLY A 72 43.52 7.46 -5.26
CA GLY A 72 42.73 6.42 -4.63
C GLY A 72 42.30 6.81 -3.22
N ALA A 73 41.00 7.00 -3.06
CA ALA A 73 40.34 6.90 -1.77
C ALA A 73 40.26 5.41 -1.38
N PRO A 74 40.41 5.07 -0.09
CA PRO A 74 40.24 3.69 0.37
C PRO A 74 38.86 3.20 -0.04
N ARG A 75 38.80 1.96 -0.56
CA ARG A 75 37.57 1.20 -0.82
C ARG A 75 36.87 0.87 0.51
N GLY A 76 36.40 1.90 1.21
CA GLY A 76 35.46 1.77 2.30
C GLY A 76 34.15 1.28 1.71
N ASP A 77 33.69 0.13 2.18
CA ASP A 77 32.48 -0.60 1.81
C ASP A 77 31.26 0.34 1.75
N ARG A 78 31.10 1.01 0.60
CA ARG A 78 30.08 2.01 0.31
C ARG A 78 28.78 1.28 -0.06
N ARG A 79 28.40 0.30 0.76
CA ARG A 79 27.01 -0.13 0.93
C ARG A 79 26.27 1.07 1.51
N GLN A 80 25.99 2.05 0.66
CA GLN A 80 24.98 3.06 0.90
C GLN A 80 23.71 2.28 1.23
N ARG A 81 23.48 2.08 2.53
CA ARG A 81 22.20 1.67 3.05
C ARG A 81 21.26 2.74 2.55
N VAL A 82 20.53 2.45 1.47
CA VAL A 82 19.47 3.30 0.95
C VAL A 82 18.57 3.54 2.13
N ARG A 83 18.71 4.72 2.76
CA ARG A 83 17.94 5.08 3.95
C ARG A 83 16.51 5.12 3.46
N ARG A 84 15.69 4.20 3.98
CA ARG A 84 14.27 4.16 3.62
C ARG A 84 13.68 5.52 3.96
N ALA A 85 12.94 6.09 3.01
CA ALA A 85 12.33 7.41 3.20
C ALA A 85 11.30 7.42 4.35
N PHE A 86 10.75 6.25 4.70
CA PHE A 86 9.74 6.10 5.74
C PHE A 86 9.99 4.86 6.60
N GLU A 87 9.78 5.02 7.90
CA GLU A 87 9.78 3.92 8.87
C GLU A 87 8.62 2.96 8.61
N ARG A 88 8.86 1.66 8.85
CA ARG A 88 7.85 0.60 8.72
C ARG A 88 7.49 0.07 10.08
N PHE A 89 6.20 -0.03 10.33
CA PHE A 89 5.64 -0.51 11.59
C PHE A 89 5.14 -1.94 11.38
N PRO A 90 5.63 -2.93 12.14
CA PRO A 90 5.07 -4.26 12.07
C PRO A 90 3.65 -4.18 12.64
N LEU A 91 2.69 -4.47 11.76
CA LEU A 91 1.26 -4.26 11.96
C LEU A 91 0.53 -5.34 11.17
N ARG A 92 -0.43 -5.99 11.82
CA ARG A 92 -1.29 -7.03 11.25
C ARG A 92 -2.67 -6.44 10.99
N LEU A 93 -2.99 -6.20 9.73
CA LEU A 93 -4.31 -5.79 9.28
C LEU A 93 -4.73 -6.65 8.09
N PRO A 94 -6.01 -7.02 8.00
CA PRO A 94 -6.55 -7.61 6.79
C PRO A 94 -6.54 -6.58 5.67
N VAL A 95 -6.01 -6.97 4.51
CA VAL A 95 -5.92 -6.18 3.30
C VAL A 95 -6.57 -6.96 2.17
N THR A 96 -7.66 -6.42 1.63
CA THR A 96 -8.31 -6.98 0.45
C THR A 96 -7.69 -6.39 -0.80
N ILE A 97 -7.29 -7.25 -1.73
CA ILE A 97 -6.76 -6.90 -3.05
C ILE A 97 -7.79 -7.31 -4.09
N ARG A 98 -8.03 -6.43 -5.07
CA ARG A 98 -8.80 -6.71 -6.28
C ARG A 98 -7.93 -6.57 -7.53
N HIS A 99 -7.96 -7.59 -8.38
CA HIS A 99 -7.19 -7.66 -9.63
C HIS A 99 -7.90 -8.57 -10.63
N GLY A 100 -8.10 -8.11 -11.87
CA GLY A 100 -8.71 -8.94 -12.92
C GLY A 100 -10.12 -9.45 -12.63
N GLY A 101 -10.91 -8.73 -11.81
CA GLY A 101 -12.24 -9.18 -11.37
C GLY A 101 -12.23 -10.08 -10.13
N GLU A 102 -11.07 -10.64 -9.78
CA GLU A 102 -10.90 -11.45 -8.59
C GLU A 102 -10.63 -10.61 -7.35
N SER A 103 -10.94 -11.16 -6.17
CA SER A 103 -10.71 -10.55 -4.87
C SER A 103 -10.05 -11.57 -3.94
N ALA A 104 -8.98 -11.17 -3.27
CA ALA A 104 -8.27 -11.98 -2.28
C ALA A 104 -7.95 -11.14 -1.04
N THR A 105 -7.94 -11.76 0.13
CA THR A 105 -7.60 -11.11 1.40
C THR A 105 -6.27 -11.64 1.92
N PHE A 106 -5.42 -10.74 2.33
CA PHE A 106 -4.10 -11.02 2.88
C PHE A 106 -3.94 -10.34 4.23
N ASP A 107 -3.05 -10.87 5.06
CA ASP A 107 -2.62 -10.16 6.27
C ASP A 107 -1.35 -9.37 6.02
N SER A 108 -1.35 -8.11 6.45
CA SER A 108 -0.11 -7.35 6.44
C SER A 108 0.90 -7.88 7.45
N LEU A 109 2.18 -7.81 7.07
CA LEU A 109 3.33 -8.03 7.96
C LEU A 109 3.81 -6.69 8.52
N ASP A 110 3.85 -5.66 7.68
CA ASP A 110 4.19 -4.29 8.05
C ASP A 110 3.48 -3.24 7.19
N PHE A 111 3.44 -2.03 7.73
CA PHE A 111 2.87 -0.85 7.09
C PHE A 111 3.81 0.37 7.17
N SER A 112 3.77 1.19 6.14
CA SER A 112 4.30 2.55 6.08
C SER A 112 3.30 3.45 5.38
N VAL A 113 3.56 4.76 5.37
CA VAL A 113 2.70 5.72 4.66
C VAL A 113 2.64 5.44 3.15
N LEU A 114 3.70 4.85 2.57
CA LEU A 114 3.82 4.64 1.12
C LEU A 114 3.55 3.21 0.66
N GLY A 115 3.26 2.27 1.57
CA GLY A 115 3.09 0.88 1.18
C GLY A 115 3.13 -0.07 2.36
N CYS A 116 2.94 -1.35 2.08
CA CYS A 116 2.92 -2.43 3.06
C CYS A 116 3.62 -3.68 2.52
N ARG A 117 3.96 -4.61 3.42
CA ARG A 117 4.21 -6.00 3.07
C ARG A 117 3.03 -6.85 3.51
N LEU A 118 2.64 -7.78 2.67
CA LEU A 118 1.59 -8.75 2.92
C LEU A 118 2.19 -10.15 2.96
N GLY A 119 1.64 -11.02 3.79
CA GLY A 119 1.95 -12.45 3.82
C GLY A 119 0.80 -13.25 3.21
N GLY A 120 1.14 -14.36 2.56
CA GLY A 120 0.17 -15.32 2.03
C GLY A 120 0.16 -15.42 0.51
N THR A 121 -0.87 -16.09 0.00
CA THR A 121 -1.10 -16.44 -1.41
C THR A 121 -2.43 -15.85 -1.90
N PRO A 122 -2.65 -15.68 -3.22
CA PRO A 122 -1.81 -16.08 -4.36
C PRO A 122 -0.63 -15.14 -4.66
N ALA A 123 0.31 -15.63 -5.47
CA ALA A 123 1.38 -14.82 -6.05
C ALA A 123 0.82 -13.82 -7.05
N LEU A 124 1.27 -12.57 -6.97
CA LEU A 124 0.90 -11.51 -7.91
C LEU A 124 2.11 -11.04 -8.71
N PRO A 125 1.98 -10.77 -10.03
CA PRO A 125 3.10 -10.34 -10.84
C PRO A 125 3.70 -9.01 -10.37
N VAL A 126 5.03 -8.93 -10.33
CA VAL A 126 5.74 -7.67 -10.03
C VAL A 126 5.46 -6.65 -11.13
N GLY A 127 5.14 -5.42 -10.73
CA GLY A 127 4.75 -4.34 -11.63
C GLY A 127 3.24 -4.18 -11.79
N SER A 128 2.43 -5.20 -11.44
CA SER A 128 0.97 -5.12 -11.55
C SER A 128 0.38 -4.01 -10.69
N LEU A 129 -0.63 -3.34 -11.24
CA LEU A 129 -1.42 -2.32 -10.55
C LEU A 129 -2.71 -2.96 -10.02
N LEU A 130 -2.93 -2.83 -8.72
CA LEU A 130 -3.99 -3.51 -7.98
C LEU A 130 -4.82 -2.49 -7.21
N ARG A 131 -6.12 -2.77 -7.02
CA ARG A 131 -6.94 -1.98 -6.09
C ARG A 131 -6.88 -2.63 -4.72
N VAL A 132 -6.48 -1.87 -3.70
CA VAL A 132 -6.35 -2.39 -2.33
C VAL A 132 -7.29 -1.65 -1.38
N SER A 133 -7.84 -2.38 -0.42
CA SER A 133 -8.67 -1.82 0.64
C SER A 133 -8.32 -2.39 2.00
N PHE A 134 -8.23 -1.53 3.02
CA PHE A 134 -7.96 -1.92 4.40
C PHE A 134 -8.54 -0.91 5.39
N SER A 135 -8.82 -1.35 6.60
CA SER A 135 -9.33 -0.50 7.69
C SER A 135 -8.29 -0.33 8.78
N LEU A 136 -8.17 0.88 9.32
CA LEU A 136 -7.32 1.14 10.48
C LEU A 136 -8.13 0.87 11.76
N PRO A 137 -7.53 0.30 12.82
CA PRO A 137 -8.23 -0.09 14.05
C PRO A 137 -8.50 1.08 15.02
N ASP A 138 -8.44 2.34 14.55
CA ASP A 138 -8.59 3.54 15.37
C ASP A 138 -9.99 4.14 15.14
N ASP A 139 -10.56 4.84 16.12
CA ASP A 139 -11.89 5.48 16.07
C ASP A 139 -12.02 6.50 14.92
N LEU A 140 -10.89 6.83 14.29
CA LEU A 140 -10.76 7.66 13.09
C LEU A 140 -11.10 6.93 11.78
N ALA A 141 -11.42 5.64 11.83
CA ALA A 141 -11.68 4.81 10.66
C ALA A 141 -13.18 4.64 10.38
N GLU A 142 -13.87 5.75 10.14
CA GLU A 142 -15.27 5.71 9.71
C GLU A 142 -15.44 4.98 8.36
N PHE A 143 -14.41 5.02 7.51
CA PHE A 143 -14.40 4.37 6.19
C PHE A 143 -13.08 3.65 5.88
N PRO A 144 -13.11 2.50 5.19
CA PRO A 144 -11.91 1.81 4.73
C PRO A 144 -11.09 2.71 3.80
N ILE A 145 -9.77 2.61 3.89
CA ILE A 145 -8.86 3.23 2.91
C ILE A 145 -8.93 2.39 1.64
N VAL A 146 -9.26 3.02 0.51
CA VAL A 146 -9.25 2.38 -0.81
C VAL A 146 -8.29 3.14 -1.71
N THR A 147 -7.26 2.46 -2.21
CA THR A 147 -6.22 3.07 -3.05
C THR A 147 -5.72 2.11 -4.12
N TRP A 148 -5.04 2.63 -5.13
CA TRP A 148 -4.25 1.80 -6.03
C TRP A 148 -2.91 1.46 -5.38
N ALA A 149 -2.35 0.30 -5.72
CA ALA A 149 -1.04 -0.14 -5.29
C ALA A 149 -0.31 -0.88 -6.42
N GLN A 150 0.99 -0.67 -6.54
CA GLN A 150 1.84 -1.41 -7.44
C GLN A 150 2.58 -2.52 -6.68
N VAL A 151 2.62 -3.72 -7.25
CA VAL A 151 3.47 -4.80 -6.74
C VAL A 151 4.93 -4.46 -7.00
N VAL A 152 5.73 -4.33 -5.96
CA VAL A 152 7.17 -3.99 -6.07
C VAL A 152 8.09 -5.19 -5.83
N SER A 153 7.59 -6.25 -5.20
CA SER A 153 8.36 -7.47 -4.99
C SER A 153 7.45 -8.64 -4.65
N TRP A 154 7.83 -9.83 -5.07
CA TRP A 154 7.30 -11.09 -4.58
C TRP A 154 8.46 -11.96 -4.09
N LYS A 155 8.31 -12.58 -2.93
CA LYS A 155 9.28 -13.54 -2.39
C LYS A 155 8.54 -14.78 -1.94
N THR A 156 8.91 -15.94 -2.46
CA THR A 156 8.39 -17.21 -1.96
C THR A 156 9.10 -17.54 -0.64
N GLU A 157 8.33 -17.82 0.40
CA GLU A 157 8.85 -18.22 1.70
C GLU A 157 8.11 -19.50 2.11
N VAL A 158 8.88 -20.52 2.50
CA VAL A 158 8.37 -21.89 2.68
C VAL A 158 7.32 -21.96 3.79
N GLU A 159 7.48 -21.17 4.85
CA GLU A 159 6.62 -21.23 6.04
C GLU A 159 5.36 -20.37 5.94
N THR A 160 5.42 -19.25 5.20
CA THR A 160 4.35 -18.23 5.21
C THR A 160 3.55 -18.17 3.91
N GLY A 161 3.86 -19.02 2.93
CA GLY A 161 3.20 -19.05 1.62
C GLY A 161 3.64 -17.91 0.68
N GLY A 162 4.51 -17.01 1.13
CA GLY A 162 5.06 -15.92 0.32
C GLY A 162 4.91 -14.55 0.98
N GLN A 163 5.73 -13.60 0.55
CA GLN A 163 5.70 -12.21 0.93
C GLN A 163 5.52 -11.32 -0.31
N LEU A 164 4.47 -10.50 -0.28
CA LEU A 164 4.13 -9.54 -1.32
C LEU A 164 4.46 -8.13 -0.83
N GLY A 165 5.31 -7.42 -1.57
CA GLY A 165 5.62 -6.01 -1.32
C GLY A 165 4.75 -5.11 -2.19
N LEU A 166 4.03 -4.18 -1.56
CA LEU A 166 3.16 -3.22 -2.24
C LEU A 166 3.65 -1.78 -2.02
N LYS A 167 3.53 -0.95 -3.05
CA LYS A 167 3.70 0.51 -2.99
C LYS A 167 2.38 1.18 -3.36
N PHE A 168 1.85 2.03 -2.49
CA PHE A 168 0.62 2.77 -2.76
C PHE A 168 0.83 3.83 -3.84
N VAL A 169 -0.15 3.96 -4.74
CA VAL A 169 -0.17 4.89 -5.86
C VAL A 169 -1.46 5.71 -5.75
N GLY A 170 -1.35 7.04 -5.79
CA GLY A 170 -2.51 7.92 -5.75
C GLY A 170 -3.27 7.92 -4.41
N LEU A 171 -2.59 7.64 -3.30
CA LEU A 171 -3.21 7.72 -1.98
C LEU A 171 -3.72 9.13 -1.72
N ARG A 172 -5.01 9.27 -1.36
CA ARG A 172 -5.62 10.57 -1.08
C ARG A 172 -4.91 11.26 0.09
N ALA A 173 -4.79 12.59 0.04
CA ALA A 173 -4.10 13.34 1.08
C ALA A 173 -4.75 13.18 2.47
N CYS A 174 -6.09 13.05 2.54
CA CYS A 174 -6.79 12.73 3.79
C CYS A 174 -6.41 11.36 4.34
N ASP A 175 -6.37 10.32 3.50
CA ASP A 175 -5.99 8.95 3.90
C ASP A 175 -4.52 8.87 4.29
N ALA A 176 -3.62 9.54 3.57
CA ALA A 176 -2.21 9.63 3.91
C ALA A 176 -1.99 10.28 5.28
N ARG A 177 -2.70 11.38 5.58
CA ARG A 177 -2.67 12.04 6.90
C ARG A 177 -3.24 11.14 8.00
N ARG A 178 -4.34 10.45 7.73
CA ARG A 178 -4.98 9.50 8.66
C ARG A 178 -4.03 8.35 9.01
N MET A 179 -3.46 7.70 8.00
CA MET A 179 -2.47 6.64 8.17
C MET A 179 -1.20 7.16 8.87
N GLY A 180 -0.68 8.33 8.50
CA GLY A 180 0.47 8.93 9.16
C GLY A 180 0.25 9.19 10.65
N ARG A 181 -0.91 9.75 11.04
CA ARG A 181 -1.27 9.94 12.45
C ARG A 181 -1.37 8.62 13.20
N PHE A 182 -2.02 7.61 12.60
CA PHE A 182 -2.14 6.28 13.17
C PHE A 182 -0.76 5.64 13.42
N LEU A 183 0.12 5.66 12.42
CA LEU A 183 1.47 5.09 12.54
C LEU A 183 2.32 5.82 13.58
N VAL A 184 2.23 7.15 13.69
CA VAL A 184 2.90 7.92 14.74
C VAL A 184 2.38 7.54 16.14
N ARG A 185 1.07 7.29 16.30
CA ARG A 185 0.51 6.80 17.57
C ARG A 185 1.06 5.43 17.93
N GLN A 186 1.13 4.51 16.97
CA GLN A 186 1.75 3.19 17.16
C GLN A 186 3.23 3.29 17.55
N ALA A 187 3.98 4.20 16.92
CA ALA A 187 5.36 4.49 17.28
C ALA A 187 5.50 4.95 18.74
N LYS A 188 4.65 5.91 19.15
CA LYS A 188 4.64 6.44 20.52
C LYS A 188 4.24 5.39 21.56
N ALA A 189 3.25 4.54 21.24
CA ALA A 189 2.83 3.46 22.12
C ALA A 189 3.98 2.45 22.37
N LYS A 190 4.71 2.06 21.31
CA LYS A 190 5.90 1.20 21.45
C LYS A 190 7.05 1.88 22.18
N GLY A 191 7.22 3.19 22.01
CA GLY A 191 8.21 3.98 22.75
C GLY A 191 7.92 4.04 24.25
N LYS A 192 6.66 4.23 24.64
CA LYS A 192 6.26 4.26 26.06
C LYS A 192 6.36 2.91 26.76
N SER A 193 6.22 1.80 26.05
CA SER A 193 6.45 0.46 26.63
C SER A 193 7.92 0.16 26.92
N ARG A 194 8.86 0.97 26.43
CA ARG A 194 10.27 0.88 26.81
C ARG A 194 10.49 1.74 28.05
N GLY A 195 10.14 1.20 29.21
CA GLY A 195 10.56 1.76 30.49
C GLY A 195 12.09 1.92 30.53
N PRO A 196 12.62 2.87 31.31
CA PRO A 196 14.06 3.03 31.47
C PRO A 196 14.61 1.80 32.21
N GLY A 197 15.21 0.83 31.50
CA GLY A 197 15.97 -0.22 32.18
C GLY A 197 15.98 -1.64 31.62
N ALA A 198 15.48 -1.92 30.42
CA ALA A 198 15.65 -3.26 29.84
C ALA A 198 16.73 -3.24 28.73
N PRO A 199 17.99 -3.66 29.02
CA PRO A 199 18.97 -3.92 27.97
C PRO A 199 18.49 -5.08 27.09
N TYR A 200 18.71 -4.95 25.78
CA TYR A 200 18.38 -5.98 24.80
C TYR A 200 19.24 -7.23 25.02
N PRO A 201 18.65 -8.44 25.06
CA PRO A 201 19.39 -9.63 24.67
C PRO A 201 19.54 -9.60 23.14
N PHE A 202 20.78 -9.57 22.66
CA PHE A 202 21.14 -9.84 21.28
C PHE A 202 21.27 -11.35 21.09
#